data_AF-A0AAU6DGE0-F1
#
_entry.id   AF-A0AAU6DGE0-F1
#
_cell.length_a   1.000
_cell.length_b   1.000
_cell.length_c   1.000
_cell.angle_alpha   90.00
_cell.angle_beta   90.00
_cell.angle_gamma   90.00
#
_symmetry.space_group_name_H-M   'P 1'
#
loop_
_entity.id
_entity.type
_entity.pdbx_description
1 polymer ?
#
loop_
_entity_poly.entity_id
_entity_poly.type
_entity_poly.pdbx_seq_one_letter_code
_entity_poly.pdbx_strand_id
1 'polypeptide(L)'
;MTTYQVSLQQMEFVGGEMAAISKQIQQTLTELDDGAKQNLSQWSSDARAAYDIAKAKWDAAAAAMQQQSVRATQSLGNIGESYTSGEKYGVNLWE
;
A
#
# COMPACT_ATOMS: atom_id res chain seq x y z
N MET A 1 -22.73 -9.07 -24.26
CA MET A 1 -22.35 -8.10 -23.23
C MET A 1 -21.43 -8.81 -22.26
N THR A 2 -20.15 -8.45 -22.22
CA THR A 2 -19.22 -8.95 -21.20
C THR A 2 -19.68 -8.37 -19.86
N THR A 3 -20.28 -9.21 -19.03
CA THR A 3 -20.57 -8.85 -17.64
C THR A 3 -19.23 -8.62 -16.97
N TYR A 4 -18.86 -7.36 -16.76
CA TYR A 4 -17.76 -6.98 -15.88
C TYR A 4 -18.20 -7.33 -14.45
N GLN A 5 -18.02 -8.58 -14.09
CA GLN A 5 -18.26 -9.08 -12.75
C GLN A 5 -17.09 -8.57 -11.91
N VAL A 6 -17.27 -7.40 -11.29
CA VAL A 6 -16.34 -6.90 -10.29
C VAL A 6 -16.32 -7.93 -9.16
N SER A 7 -15.26 -8.73 -9.09
CA SER A 7 -15.07 -9.71 -8.04
C SER A 7 -14.60 -8.98 -6.78
N LEU A 8 -15.54 -8.70 -5.88
CA LEU A 8 -15.25 -8.12 -4.56
C LEU A 8 -14.20 -8.94 -3.80
N GLN A 9 -14.17 -10.26 -4.01
CA GLN A 9 -13.17 -11.18 -3.46
C GLN A 9 -11.76 -10.93 -3.99
N GLN A 10 -11.60 -10.70 -5.30
CA GLN A 10 -10.29 -10.33 -5.86
C GLN A 10 -9.83 -8.96 -5.40
N MET A 11 -10.77 -8.03 -5.21
CA MET A 11 -10.46 -6.70 -4.68
C MET A 11 -9.97 -6.75 -3.23
N GLU A 12 -10.65 -7.47 -2.34
CA GLU A 12 -10.20 -7.69 -0.97
C GLU A 12 -8.83 -8.37 -0.92
N PHE A 13 -8.61 -9.38 -1.77
CA PHE A 13 -7.33 -10.06 -1.91
C PHE A 13 -6.21 -9.09 -2.29
N VAL A 14 -6.40 -8.26 -3.32
CA VAL A 14 -5.41 -7.28 -3.78
C VAL A 14 -5.14 -6.21 -2.71
N GLY A 15 -6.15 -5.79 -1.95
CA GLY A 15 -5.98 -4.89 -0.80
C GLY A 15 -5.10 -5.49 0.30
N GLY A 16 -5.34 -6.76 0.64
CA GLY A 16 -4.53 -7.51 1.60
C GLY A 16 -3.08 -7.70 1.14
N GLU A 17 -2.88 -8.06 -0.13
CA GLU A 17 -1.55 -8.20 -0.74
C GLU A 17 -0.78 -6.88 -0.73
N MET A 18 -1.41 -5.75 -1.03
CA MET A 18 -0.77 -4.43 -0.96
C MET A 18 -0.32 -4.07 0.46
N ALA A 19 -1.13 -4.40 1.47
CA ALA A 19 -0.76 -4.19 2.87
C ALA A 19 0.42 -5.10 3.27
N ALA A 20 0.41 -6.36 2.84
CA ALA A 20 1.49 -7.30 3.09
C ALA A 20 2.81 -6.86 2.44
N ILE A 21 2.78 -6.46 1.16
CA ILE A 21 3.92 -5.94 0.42
C ILE A 21 4.47 -4.68 1.09
N SER A 22 3.60 -3.74 1.49
CA SER A 22 4.02 -2.51 2.17
C SER A 22 4.76 -2.81 3.48
N LYS A 23 4.24 -3.76 4.27
CA LYS A 23 4.90 -4.21 5.51
C LYS A 23 6.26 -4.85 5.23
N GLN A 24 6.34 -5.69 4.19
CA GLN A 24 7.56 -6.39 3.82
C GLN A 24 8.64 -5.42 3.35
N ILE A 25 8.28 -4.42 2.55
CA ILE A 25 9.17 -3.33 2.13
C ILE A 25 9.69 -2.57 3.35
N GLN A 26 8.81 -2.20 4.28
CA GLN A 26 9.22 -1.47 5.49
C GLN A 26 10.20 -2.29 6.35
N GLN A 27 9.99 -3.59 6.43
CA GLN A 27 10.87 -4.51 7.16
C GLN A 27 12.25 -4.61 6.49
N THR A 28 12.30 -4.78 5.16
CA THR A 28 13.56 -4.78 4.40
C THR A 28 14.31 -3.44 4.52
N LEU A 29 13.60 -2.30 4.50
CA LEU A 29 14.21 -0.99 4.71
C LEU A 29 14.78 -0.83 6.13
N THR A 30 14.14 -1.43 7.13
CA THR A 30 14.62 -1.42 8.52
C THR A 30 15.88 -2.26 8.66
N GLU A 31 15.89 -3.47 8.08
CA GLU A 31 17.09 -4.34 8.05
C GLU A 31 18.27 -3.68 7.32
N LEU A 32 17.99 -2.98 6.21
CA LEU A 32 18.99 -2.21 5.48
C LEU A 32 19.54 -1.03 6.31
N ASP A 33 18.68 -0.32 7.04
CA ASP A 33 19.04 0.79 7.94
C ASP A 33 19.93 0.29 9.09
N ASP A 34 19.57 -0.83 9.71
CA ASP A 34 20.35 -1.45 10.79
C ASP A 34 21.71 -1.95 10.30
N GLY A 35 21.76 -2.61 9.13
CA GLY A 35 23.01 -3.06 8.52
C GLY A 35 23.94 -1.91 8.10
N ALA A 36 23.37 -0.81 7.59
CA ALA A 36 24.13 0.39 7.27
C ALA A 36 24.69 1.06 8.53
N LYS A 37 23.89 1.13 9.61
CA LYS A 37 24.30 1.72 10.89
C LYS A 37 25.44 0.97 11.58
N GLN A 38 25.55 -0.35 11.40
CA GLN A 38 26.69 -1.11 11.95
C GLN A 38 28.03 -0.65 11.37
N ASN A 39 28.03 -0.15 10.13
CA ASN A 39 29.23 0.34 9.46
C ASN A 39 29.41 1.87 9.56
N LEU A 40 28.46 2.59 10.18
CA LEU A 40 28.50 4.06 10.30
C LEU A 40 29.71 4.61 11.06
N SER A 41 30.32 3.81 11.95
CA SER A 41 31.55 4.20 12.65
C SER A 41 32.75 4.33 11.72
N GLN A 42 32.69 3.70 10.55
CA GLN A 42 33.74 3.69 9.53
C GLN A 42 33.49 4.72 8.42
N TRP A 43 32.33 5.40 8.43
CA TRP A 43 31.91 6.28 7.36
C TRP A 43 32.46 7.69 7.56
N SER A 44 33.10 8.22 6.52
CA SER A 44 33.42 9.64 6.41
C SER A 44 32.14 10.48 6.39
N SER A 45 32.26 11.78 6.69
CA SER A 45 31.13 12.72 6.73
C SER A 45 30.27 12.70 5.45
N ASP A 46 30.88 12.52 4.28
CA ASP A 46 30.19 12.51 2.99
C ASP A 46 29.34 11.25 2.78
N ALA A 47 29.83 10.09 3.22
CA ALA A 47 29.08 8.83 3.15
C ALA A 47 27.83 8.88 4.05
N ARG A 48 27.94 9.56 5.21
CA ARG A 48 26.82 9.79 6.13
C ARG A 48 25.75 10.70 5.52
N ALA A 49 26.17 11.79 4.86
CA ALA A 49 25.26 12.68 4.15
C ALA A 49 24.53 11.98 2.99
N ALA A 50 25.26 11.18 2.18
CA ALA A 50 24.67 10.41 1.09
C ALA A 50 23.64 9.40 1.60
N TYR A 51 23.92 8.77 2.74
CA TYR A 51 22.99 7.87 3.41
C TYR A 51 21.75 8.56 3.92
N ASP A 52 21.88 9.69 4.60
CA ASP A 52 20.71 10.43 5.13
C ASP A 52 19.76 10.84 3.99
N ILE A 53 20.32 11.20 2.81
CA ILE A 53 19.53 11.47 1.60
C ILE A 53 18.82 10.21 1.08
N ALA A 54 19.52 9.08 1.01
CA ALA A 54 18.93 7.82 0.58
C ALA A 54 17.83 7.35 1.55
N LYS A 55 18.07 7.52 2.86
CA LYS A 55 17.14 7.22 3.93
C LYS A 55 15.87 8.03 3.82
N ALA A 56 15.99 9.34 3.67
CA ALA A 56 14.83 10.20 3.48
C ALA A 56 13.99 9.80 2.25
N LYS A 57 14.65 9.40 1.15
CA LYS A 57 13.94 8.95 -0.08
C LYS A 57 13.19 7.65 0.12
N TRP A 58 13.82 6.63 0.71
CA TRP A 58 13.13 5.36 0.92
C TRP A 58 12.01 5.50 1.97
N ASP A 59 12.16 6.38 2.96
CA ASP A 59 11.18 6.54 4.04
C ASP A 59 9.94 7.23 3.47
N ALA A 60 10.14 8.23 2.60
CA ALA A 60 9.06 8.86 1.85
C ALA A 60 8.35 7.89 0.90
N ALA A 61 9.09 7.01 0.21
CA ALA A 61 8.51 6.01 -0.67
C ALA A 61 7.67 4.96 0.10
N ALA A 62 8.16 4.50 1.25
CA ALA A 62 7.43 3.58 2.11
C ALA A 62 6.13 4.20 2.65
N ALA A 63 6.20 5.47 3.08
CA ALA A 63 5.01 6.21 3.51
C ALA A 63 3.99 6.38 2.38
N ALA A 64 4.45 6.65 1.16
CA ALA A 64 3.58 6.75 -0.01
C ALA A 64 2.88 5.42 -0.34
N MET A 65 3.59 4.29 -0.24
CA MET A 65 3.00 2.96 -0.43
C MET A 65 1.89 2.67 0.59
N GLN A 66 2.11 3.02 1.85
CA GLN A 66 1.10 2.83 2.88
C GLN A 66 -0.13 3.71 2.66
N GLN A 67 0.06 4.98 2.27
CA GLN A 67 -1.05 5.85 1.88
C GLN A 67 -1.83 5.31 0.68
N GLN A 68 -1.13 4.75 -0.31
CA GLN A 68 -1.77 4.18 -1.50
C GLN A 68 -2.57 2.92 -1.15
N SER A 69 -2.07 2.06 -0.27
CA SER A 69 -2.80 0.91 0.25
C SER A 69 -4.09 1.34 0.97
N VAL A 70 -4.03 2.36 1.84
CA VAL A 70 -5.21 2.92 2.52
C VAL A 70 -6.22 3.47 1.52
N ARG A 71 -5.77 4.25 0.52
CA ARG A 71 -6.64 4.80 -0.53
C ARG A 71 -7.29 3.70 -1.37
N ALA A 72 -6.55 2.63 -1.67
CA ALA A 72 -7.08 1.48 -2.38
C ALA A 72 -8.19 0.83 -1.56
N THR A 73 -7.94 0.51 -0.28
CA THR A 73 -8.96 -0.08 0.61
C THR A 73 -10.21 0.79 0.73
N GLN A 74 -10.06 2.11 0.85
CA GLN A 74 -11.19 3.04 0.89
C GLN A 74 -11.99 3.03 -0.43
N SER A 75 -11.29 3.07 -1.56
CA SER A 75 -11.94 3.03 -2.88
C SER A 75 -12.69 1.72 -3.09
N LEU A 76 -12.13 0.61 -2.63
CA LEU A 76 -12.77 -0.70 -2.67
C LEU A 76 -14.03 -0.75 -1.78
N GLY A 77 -13.99 -0.17 -0.58
CA GLY A 77 -15.16 -0.05 0.29
C GLY A 77 -16.30 0.73 -0.38
N ASN A 78 -15.98 1.89 -0.97
CA ASN A 78 -16.95 2.70 -1.70
C ASN A 78 -17.58 1.95 -2.90
N ILE A 79 -16.79 1.15 -3.61
CA ILE A 79 -17.27 0.30 -4.70
C ILE A 79 -18.23 -0.76 -4.16
N GLY A 80 -17.86 -1.48 -3.10
CA GLY A 80 -18.73 -2.49 -2.48
C GLY A 80 -20.07 -1.94 -2.00
N GLU A 81 -20.07 -0.77 -1.36
CA GLU A 81 -21.29 -0.07 -0.94
C GLU A 81 -22.15 0.35 -2.13
N SER A 82 -21.53 0.92 -3.17
CA SER A 82 -22.23 1.35 -4.39
C SER A 82 -22.87 0.18 -5.14
N TYR A 83 -22.18 -0.95 -5.24
CA TYR A 83 -22.71 -2.18 -5.83
C TYR A 83 -23.90 -2.73 -5.01
N THR A 84 -23.74 -2.83 -3.69
CA THR A 84 -24.81 -3.33 -2.79
C THR A 84 -26.04 -2.41 -2.82
N SER A 85 -25.83 -1.10 -2.87
CA SER A 85 -26.89 -0.10 -2.98
C SER A 85 -27.61 -0.16 -4.32
N GLY A 86 -26.86 -0.27 -5.43
CA GLY A 86 -27.43 -0.41 -6.78
C GLY A 86 -28.24 -1.68 -6.97
N GLU A 87 -27.79 -2.80 -6.40
CA GLU A 87 -28.53 -4.07 -6.45
C GLU A 87 -29.84 -4.00 -5.65
N LYS A 88 -29.82 -3.41 -4.44
CA LYS A 88 -31.05 -3.14 -3.66
C LYS A 88 -32.01 -2.18 -4.37
N TYR A 89 -31.48 -1.18 -5.07
CA TYR A 89 -32.30 -0.24 -5.83
C TYR A 89 -32.96 -0.93 -7.04
N GLY A 90 -32.21 -1.80 -7.73
CA GLY A 90 -32.74 -2.60 -8.84
C GLY A 90 -33.83 -3.59 -8.39
N VAL A 91 -33.67 -4.25 -7.25
CA VAL A 91 -34.69 -5.16 -6.70
C VAL A 91 -35.97 -4.41 -6.30
N ASN A 92 -35.86 -3.25 -5.64
CA ASN A 92 -37.01 -2.40 -5.29
C ASN A 92 -37.68 -1.73 -6.51
N LEU A 93 -37.04 -1.69 -7.67
CA LEU A 93 -37.63 -1.11 -8.90
C LEU A 93 -38.58 -2.10 -9.59
N TRP A 94 -38.48 -3.39 -9.25
CA TRP A 94 -39.29 -4.46 -9.84
C TRP A 94 -40.24 -5.14 -8.83
N GLU A 95 -40.26 -4.70 -7.57
CA GLU A 95 -41.36 -4.93 -6.61
C GLU A 95 -42.35 -3.74 -6.63
#